data_AF-A0A9W8K553-F1
#
_entry.id   AF-A0A9W8K553-F1
#
_cell.length_a   1.000
_cell.length_b   1.000
_cell.length_c   1.000
_cell.angle_alpha   90.00
_cell.angle_beta   90.00
_cell.angle_gamma   90.00
#
_symmetry.space_group_name_H-M   'P 1'
#
loop_
_entity.id
_entity.type
_entity.pdbx_description
1 polymer ?
#
loop_
_entity_poly.entity_id
_entity_poly.type
_entity_poly.pdbx_seq_one_letter_code
_entity_poly.pdbx_strand_id
1 'polypeptide(L)'
;MYDPERLCTGLPFQDDNYSRPRAPELNIPDKPYCPFRLDIWQFGTSVLKHFPNSGIPEIDAIWPPLVSENPRDRPCAKEVMDKLNEVVRSIRPSDLHLPVKDTYLANI
;
A
#
# COMPACT_ATOMS: atom_id res chain seq x y z
N MET A 1 -11.37 0.31 13.46
CA MET A 1 -12.25 0.44 12.28
C MET A 1 -12.24 -0.87 11.48
N TYR A 2 -12.41 -2.02 12.14
CA TYR A 2 -12.58 -3.31 11.48
C TYR A 2 -14.05 -3.68 11.66
N ASP A 3 -14.77 -3.71 10.55
CA ASP A 3 -16.16 -4.16 10.48
C ASP A 3 -16.16 -5.41 9.59
N PRO A 4 -16.21 -6.63 10.18
CA PRO A 4 -16.11 -7.88 9.43
C PRO A 4 -17.28 -8.12 8.47
N GLU A 5 -18.36 -7.34 8.56
CA GLU A 5 -19.55 -7.49 7.72
C GLU A 5 -19.46 -6.71 6.40
N ARG A 6 -18.49 -5.79 6.27
CA ARG A 6 -18.27 -5.01 5.03
C ARG A 6 -17.42 -5.78 4.04
N LEU A 7 -17.99 -6.81 3.44
CA LEU A 7 -17.33 -7.60 2.39
C LEU A 7 -17.86 -7.24 1.00
N CYS A 8 -16.99 -7.36 0.00
CA CYS A 8 -17.30 -7.17 -1.41
C CYS A 8 -16.97 -8.44 -2.20
N THR A 9 -17.55 -8.56 -3.40
CA THR A 9 -17.26 -9.65 -4.35
C THR A 9 -16.97 -9.04 -5.72
N GLY A 10 -16.15 -9.72 -6.52
CA GLY A 10 -15.79 -9.25 -7.87
C GLY A 10 -14.93 -7.98 -7.89
N LEU A 11 -14.71 -7.44 -9.10
CA LEU A 11 -13.89 -6.25 -9.29
C LEU A 11 -14.67 -4.97 -8.92
N PRO A 12 -14.00 -3.93 -8.39
CA PRO A 12 -14.63 -2.63 -8.13
C PRO A 12 -15.20 -1.93 -9.38
N PHE A 13 -14.67 -2.24 -10.56
CA PHE A 13 -15.12 -1.76 -11.86
C PHE A 13 -15.25 -2.95 -12.82
N GLN A 14 -15.90 -2.74 -13.97
CA GLN A 14 -15.89 -3.77 -15.02
C GLN A 14 -14.45 -4.09 -15.44
N ASP A 15 -14.20 -5.36 -15.79
CA ASP A 15 -12.87 -5.91 -16.02
C ASP A 15 -12.09 -5.11 -17.10
N ASP A 16 -12.79 -4.77 -18.18
CA ASP A 16 -12.30 -3.96 -19.31
C ASP A 16 -11.83 -2.55 -18.93
N ASN A 17 -12.33 -2.02 -17.82
CA ASN A 17 -12.03 -0.69 -17.29
C ASN A 17 -11.13 -0.73 -16.05
N TYR A 18 -10.78 -1.93 -15.55
CA TYR A 18 -9.97 -2.08 -14.35
C TYR A 18 -8.47 -2.09 -14.70
N SER A 19 -7.85 -0.92 -14.69
CA SER A 19 -6.43 -0.71 -15.03
C SER A 19 -5.47 -0.80 -13.84
N ARG A 20 -5.99 -0.96 -12.62
CA ARG A 20 -5.16 -1.09 -11.41
C ARG A 20 -4.56 -2.50 -11.34
N PRO A 21 -3.38 -2.67 -10.71
CA PRO A 21 -2.89 -4.00 -10.37
C PRO A 21 -3.94 -4.77 -9.55
N ARG A 22 -4.09 -6.07 -9.82
CA ARG A 22 -5.04 -6.94 -9.13
C ARG A 22 -4.39 -7.55 -7.90
N ALA A 23 -4.97 -7.29 -6.73
CA ALA A 23 -4.60 -7.99 -5.51
C ALA A 23 -4.98 -9.49 -5.64
N PRO A 24 -4.28 -10.40 -4.95
CA PRO A 24 -4.47 -11.84 -5.08
C PRO A 24 -5.92 -12.29 -4.86
N GLU A 25 -6.62 -11.66 -3.92
CA GLU A 25 -8.03 -11.97 -3.61
C GLU A 25 -9.00 -11.64 -4.75
N LEU A 26 -8.66 -10.72 -5.65
CA LEU A 26 -9.51 -10.36 -6.81
C LEU A 26 -9.42 -11.38 -7.95
N ASN A 27 -8.44 -12.29 -7.91
CA ASN A 27 -8.28 -13.35 -8.91
C ASN A 27 -9.13 -14.59 -8.58
N ILE A 28 -9.85 -14.59 -7.45
CA ILE A 28 -10.72 -15.69 -7.03
C ILE A 28 -12.18 -15.26 -7.27
N PRO A 29 -12.86 -15.82 -8.28
CA PRO A 29 -14.25 -15.48 -8.58
C PRO A 29 -15.16 -15.70 -7.35
N ASP A 30 -16.10 -14.77 -7.16
CA ASP A 30 -17.15 -14.80 -6.13
C ASP A 30 -16.69 -14.93 -4.67
N LYS A 31 -15.38 -14.90 -4.40
CA LYS A 31 -14.86 -14.93 -3.02
C LYS A 31 -15.03 -13.57 -2.37
N PRO A 32 -15.73 -13.49 -1.22
CA PRO A 32 -15.81 -12.25 -0.47
C PRO A 32 -14.44 -11.77 0.02
N TYR A 33 -14.16 -10.48 -0.12
CA TYR A 33 -12.96 -9.84 0.38
C TYR A 33 -13.28 -8.56 1.15
N CYS A 34 -12.32 -8.11 1.96
CA CYS A 34 -12.44 -6.84 2.68
C CYS A 34 -11.94 -5.70 1.77
N PRO A 35 -12.79 -4.74 1.39
CA PRO A 35 -12.40 -3.64 0.50
C PRO A 35 -11.32 -2.75 1.13
N PHE A 36 -11.33 -2.58 2.46
CA PHE A 36 -10.30 -1.80 3.15
C PHE A 36 -8.92 -2.46 3.07
N ARG A 37 -8.84 -3.79 3.07
CA ARG A 37 -7.56 -4.50 2.88
C ARG A 37 -7.10 -4.45 1.43
N LEU A 38 -8.03 -4.40 0.48
CA LEU A 38 -7.72 -4.17 -0.93
C LEU A 38 -7.13 -2.76 -1.12
N ASP A 39 -7.74 -1.73 -0.52
CA ASP A 39 -7.24 -0.35 -0.60
C ASP A 39 -5.80 -0.23 -0.09
N ILE A 40 -5.49 -0.91 1.02
CA ILE A 40 -4.13 -0.97 1.58
C ILE A 40 -3.15 -1.58 0.59
N TRP A 41 -3.53 -2.69 -0.06
CA TRP A 41 -2.68 -3.34 -1.06
C TRP A 41 -2.46 -2.44 -2.27
N GLN A 42 -3.52 -1.84 -2.81
CA GLN A 42 -3.42 -0.93 -3.97
C GLN A 42 -2.54 0.29 -3.64
N PHE A 43 -2.71 0.88 -2.45
CA PHE A 43 -1.88 1.97 -1.98
C PHE A 43 -0.42 1.54 -1.85
N GLY A 44 -0.15 0.41 -1.18
CA GLY A 44 1.20 -0.14 -1.03
C GLY A 44 1.88 -0.41 -2.37
N THR A 45 1.16 -0.99 -3.34
CA THR A 45 1.68 -1.22 -4.71
C THR A 45 2.03 0.09 -5.40
N SER A 46 1.19 1.12 -5.25
CA SER A 46 1.47 2.44 -5.82
C SER A 46 2.72 3.06 -5.17
N VAL A 47 2.82 3.03 -3.84
CA VAL A 47 3.97 3.56 -3.10
C VAL A 47 5.26 2.83 -3.50
N LEU A 48 5.27 1.50 -3.50
CA LEU A 48 6.46 0.73 -3.86
C LEU A 48 6.87 0.95 -5.33
N LYS A 49 5.91 1.19 -6.23
CA LYS A 49 6.20 1.50 -7.63
C LYS A 49 6.77 2.90 -7.82
N HIS A 50 6.29 3.88 -7.06
CA HIS A 50 6.60 5.30 -7.28
C HIS A 50 7.65 5.88 -6.35
N PHE A 51 7.77 5.31 -5.15
CA PHE A 51 8.64 5.75 -4.08
C PHE A 51 9.33 4.52 -3.44
N PRO A 52 10.04 3.68 -4.22
CA PRO A 52 10.65 2.44 -3.71
C PRO A 52 11.73 2.69 -2.65
N ASN A 53 12.29 3.91 -2.61
CA ASN A 53 13.33 4.30 -1.68
C ASN A 53 13.20 5.79 -1.37
N SER A 54 12.81 6.11 -0.14
CA SER A 54 12.72 7.47 0.38
C SER A 54 14.07 8.03 0.83
N GLY A 55 15.10 7.17 0.93
CA GLY A 55 16.38 7.46 1.56
C GLY A 55 16.35 7.33 3.08
N ILE A 56 15.22 6.94 3.66
CA ILE A 56 15.01 6.77 5.10
C ILE A 56 14.57 5.33 5.34
N PRO A 57 15.47 4.42 5.77
CA PRO A 57 15.19 2.99 5.91
C PRO A 57 13.96 2.68 6.76
N GLU A 58 13.72 3.47 7.81
CA GLU A 58 12.59 3.32 8.71
C GLU A 58 11.25 3.61 8.02
N ILE A 59 11.22 4.52 7.05
CA ILE A 59 10.05 4.80 6.22
C ILE A 59 9.89 3.72 5.17
N ASP A 60 10.98 3.31 4.52
CA ASP A 60 10.96 2.28 3.47
C ASP A 60 10.48 0.93 4.00
N ALA A 61 10.77 0.62 5.26
CA ALA A 61 10.30 -0.59 5.93
C ALA A 61 8.77 -0.63 6.17
N ILE A 62 8.07 0.51 6.09
CA ILE A 62 6.63 0.58 6.32
C ILE A 62 5.84 0.00 5.15
N TRP A 63 6.35 0.11 3.92
CA TRP A 63 5.58 -0.17 2.69
C TRP A 63 5.41 -1.65 2.33
N PRO A 64 6.42 -2.53 2.44
CA PRO A 64 6.30 -3.93 2.02
C PRO A 64 5.15 -4.72 2.69
N PRO A 65 4.85 -4.56 3.98
CA PRO A 65 3.71 -5.26 4.61
C PRO A 65 2.34 -4.93 4.00
N LEU A 66 2.16 -3.76 3.39
CA LEU A 66 0.88 -3.36 2.80
C LEU A 66 0.50 -4.26 1.62
N VAL A 67 1.49 -4.82 0.92
CA VAL A 67 1.28 -5.66 -0.27
C VAL A 67 1.31 -7.16 0.03
N SER A 68 1.15 -7.56 1.30
CA SER A 68 1.10 -8.98 1.67
C SER A 68 0.04 -9.76 0.88
N GLU A 69 0.39 -10.97 0.45
CA GLU A 69 -0.50 -11.88 -0.27
C GLU A 69 -1.78 -12.17 0.51
N ASN A 70 -1.64 -12.41 1.81
CA ASN A 70 -2.77 -12.62 2.72
C ASN A 70 -3.31 -11.27 3.22
N PRO A 71 -4.58 -10.91 2.93
CA PRO A 71 -5.15 -9.63 3.34
C PRO A 71 -5.16 -9.39 4.84
N ARG A 72 -5.10 -10.44 5.67
CA ARG A 72 -5.09 -10.32 7.13
C ARG A 72 -3.76 -9.82 7.69
N ASP A 73 -2.67 -10.06 6.97
CA ASP A 73 -1.32 -9.70 7.39
C ASP A 73 -0.98 -8.25 7.01
N ARG A 74 -1.81 -7.62 6.19
CA ARG A 74 -1.70 -6.20 5.86
C ARG A 74 -2.09 -5.36 7.08
N PRO A 75 -1.34 -4.30 7.44
CA PRO A 75 -1.78 -3.36 8.46
C PRO A 75 -3.02 -2.59 7.99
N CYS A 76 -3.78 -1.99 8.92
CA CYS A 76 -4.83 -1.03 8.56
C CYS A 76 -4.23 0.37 8.38
N ALA A 77 -4.99 1.26 7.73
CA ALA A 77 -4.51 2.62 7.46
C ALA A 77 -4.08 3.36 8.73
N LYS A 78 -4.80 3.15 9.84
CA LYS A 78 -4.45 3.74 11.13
C LYS A 78 -3.08 3.27 11.61
N GLU A 79 -2.82 1.96 11.58
CA GLU A 79 -1.54 1.38 12.03
C GLU A 79 -0.37 1.90 11.18
N VAL A 80 -0.56 2.00 9.86
CA VAL A 80 0.45 2.58 8.95
C VAL A 80 0.71 4.04 9.28
N MET A 81 -0.34 4.84 9.45
CA MET A 81 -0.21 6.27 9.78
C MET A 81 0.39 6.51 11.17
N ASP A 82 0.02 5.70 12.17
CA ASP A 82 0.62 5.76 13.50
C ASP A 82 2.12 5.48 13.42
N LYS A 83 2.53 4.44 12.67
CA LYS A 83 3.93 4.08 12.51
C LYS A 83 4.73 5.14 11.75
N LEU A 84 4.17 5.67 10.67
CA LEU A 84 4.78 6.77 9.92
C LEU A 84 4.97 8.00 10.80
N ASN A 85 3.96 8.37 11.59
CA ASN A 85 4.05 9.50 12.53
C ASN A 85 5.11 9.28 13.60
N GLU A 86 5.26 8.05 14.12
CA GLU A 86 6.32 7.70 15.07
C GLU A 86 7.71 7.95 14.47
N VAL A 87 7.95 7.42 13.26
CA VAL A 87 9.21 7.56 12.53
C VAL A 87 9.50 9.04 12.24
N VAL A 88 8.54 9.77 11.67
CA VAL A 88 8.71 11.19 11.32
C VAL A 88 9.04 12.03 12.56
N ARG A 89 8.42 11.75 13.72
CA ARG A 89 8.72 12.48 14.97
C ARG A 89 10.09 12.16 15.55
N SER A 90 10.65 10.99 15.25
CA SER A 90 12.02 10.63 15.67
C SER A 90 13.11 11.25 14.79
N ILE A 91 12.76 11.78 13.62
CA ILE A 91 13.69 12.35 12.65
C ILE A 91 13.72 13.88 12.82
N ARG A 92 14.91 14.47 12.78
CA ARG A 92 15.03 15.94 12.79
C ARG A 92 14.47 16.49 11.47
N PRO A 93 13.72 17.60 11.48
CA PRO A 93 13.13 18.14 10.25
C PRO A 93 14.12 18.39 9.11
N SER A 94 15.37 18.78 9.42
CA SER A 94 16.44 18.97 8.43
C SER A 94 16.78 17.71 7.65
N ASP A 95 16.62 16.54 8.28
CA ASP A 95 17.03 15.25 7.74
C ASP A 95 15.92 14.65 6.83
N LEU A 96 14.72 15.23 6.84
CA LEU A 96 13.63 14.89 5.91
C LEU A 96 13.79 15.54 4.53
N HIS A 97 14.67 16.54 4.40
CA HIS A 97 14.90 17.25 3.14
C HIS A 97 15.92 16.50 2.27
N LEU A 98 15.60 15.24 1.95
CA LEU A 98 16.42 14.44 1.05
C LEU A 98 16.07 14.74 -0.41
N PRO A 99 17.06 14.79 -1.32
CA PRO A 99 16.79 14.86 -2.73
C PRO A 99 16.06 13.57 -3.16
N VAL A 100 14.88 13.72 -3.76
CA VAL A 100 14.23 12.61 -4.45
C VAL A 100 15.18 12.17 -5.55
N LYS A 101 15.68 10.94 -5.48
CA LYS A 101 16.47 10.39 -6.57
C LYS A 101 15.51 10.13 -7.73
N ASP A 102 15.65 10.88 -8.81
CA ASP A 102 14.93 10.64 -10.06
C ASP A 102 15.34 9.27 -10.62
N THR A 103 14.68 8.19 -10.19
CA THR A 103 14.89 6.85 -10.75
C THR A 103 14.05 6.61 -12.01
N TYR A 104 13.45 7.65 -12.60
CA TYR A 104 12.62 7.55 -13.80
C TYR A 104 13.38 7.81 -15.10
N LEU A 105 14.51 7.15 -15.34
CA LEU A 105 15.10 7.04 -16.70
C LEU A 105 15.84 5.71 -16.94
N ALA A 106 15.35 4.61 -16.38
CA ALA A 106 15.83 3.28 -16.78
C ALA A 106 14.63 2.39 -17.17
N ASN A 107 14.41 2.30 -18.48
CA ASN A 107 13.60 1.32 -19.19
C ASN A 107 12.09 1.61 -19.29
N ILE A 108 11.75 2.52 -20.21
CA ILE A 108 10.68 2.26 -21.19
C ILE A 108 11.36 1.76 -22.46
#